data_AF-A0A978W1U4-F1
#
_entry.id   AF-A0A978W1U4-F1
#
_cell.length_a   1.000
_cell.length_b   1.000
_cell.length_c   1.000
_cell.angle_alpha   90.00
_cell.angle_beta   90.00
_cell.angle_gamma   90.00
#
_symmetry.space_group_name_H-M   'P 1'
#
loop_
_entity.id
_entity.type
_entity.pdbx_description
1 polymer ?
#
loop_
_entity_poly.entity_id
_entity_poly.type
_entity_poly.pdbx_seq_one_letter_code
_entity_poly.pdbx_strand_id
1 'polypeptide(L)'
;MMMSKLWDYMDPIIRDTCMFLATAKNIWDFIRHTYSKAYDVAQVYEIYVKTTTTKQEDKSITEYANILQNLWQNLNHYLVFEMKRHEDDAILKNFIEKDRVYDFFDRIES
;
A
#
# COMPACT_ATOMS: atom_id res chain seq x y z
N MET A 1 -6.85 -0.15 -32.90
CA MET A 1 -5.38 0.06 -32.88
C MET A 1 -4.96 0.68 -31.53
N MET A 2 -5.10 -0.08 -30.44
CA MET A 2 -4.77 0.36 -29.06
C MET A 2 -3.85 -0.67 -28.38
N MET A 3 -4.05 -1.96 -28.67
CA MET A 3 -3.18 -3.06 -28.23
C MET A 3 -1.74 -2.97 -28.77
N SER A 4 -1.55 -2.64 -30.05
CA SER A 4 -0.19 -2.56 -30.63
C SER A 4 0.68 -1.53 -29.92
N LYS A 5 0.12 -0.36 -29.59
CA LYS A 5 0.85 0.69 -28.86
C LYS A 5 1.15 0.29 -27.42
N LEU A 6 0.27 -0.48 -26.77
CA LEU A 6 0.52 -0.95 -25.40
C LEU A 6 1.78 -1.83 -25.36
N TRP A 7 1.94 -2.72 -26.33
CA TRP A 7 3.09 -3.63 -26.41
C TRP A 7 4.43 -2.92 -26.57
N ASP A 8 4.44 -1.76 -27.21
CA ASP A 8 5.66 -0.96 -27.43
C ASP A 8 6.20 -0.36 -26.12
N TYR A 9 5.36 -0.20 -25.09
CA TYR A 9 5.74 0.34 -23.77
C TYR A 9 5.98 -0.72 -22.70
N MET A 10 5.79 -2.01 -23.00
CA MET A 10 5.89 -3.08 -22.02
C MET A 10 7.27 -3.73 -22.04
N ASP A 11 7.71 -4.17 -20.86
CA ASP A 11 8.87 -5.05 -20.75
C ASP A 11 8.63 -6.34 -21.59
N PRO A 12 9.62 -6.81 -22.37
CA PRO A 12 9.47 -7.98 -23.23
C PRO A 12 8.98 -9.22 -22.49
N ILE A 13 9.39 -9.43 -21.23
CA ILE A 13 9.00 -10.60 -20.43
C ILE A 13 7.51 -10.52 -20.06
N ILE A 14 7.05 -9.32 -19.64
CA ILE A 14 5.65 -9.07 -19.30
C ILE A 14 4.76 -9.18 -20.53
N ARG A 15 5.23 -8.67 -21.67
CA ARG A 15 4.55 -8.79 -22.96
C ARG A 15 4.33 -10.26 -23.33
N ASP A 16 5.37 -11.07 -23.26
CA ASP A 16 5.31 -12.47 -23.67
C ASP A 16 4.38 -13.27 -22.73
N THR A 17 4.25 -12.89 -21.46
CA THR A 17 3.26 -13.51 -20.55
C THR A 17 1.81 -13.12 -20.87
N CYS A 18 1.59 -11.94 -21.43
CA CYS A 18 0.26 -11.40 -21.70
C CYS A 18 -0.21 -11.58 -23.15
N MET A 19 0.65 -12.05 -24.07
CA MET A 19 0.43 -12.03 -25.52
C MET A 19 -0.84 -12.76 -26.00
N PHE A 20 -1.35 -13.70 -25.19
CA PHE A 20 -2.56 -14.47 -25.50
C PHE A 20 -3.85 -13.87 -24.92
N LEU A 21 -3.78 -12.75 -24.20
CA LEU A 21 -4.95 -12.12 -23.59
C LEU A 21 -5.68 -11.23 -24.60
N ALA A 22 -6.96 -11.52 -24.79
CA ALA A 22 -7.77 -10.94 -25.87
C ALA A 22 -8.15 -9.45 -25.68
N THR A 23 -8.05 -8.91 -24.46
CA THR A 23 -8.50 -7.54 -24.16
C THR A 23 -7.51 -6.79 -23.28
N ALA A 24 -7.46 -5.47 -23.43
CA ALA A 24 -6.65 -4.59 -22.58
C ALA A 24 -7.03 -4.71 -21.09
N LYS A 25 -8.32 -4.97 -20.80
CA LYS A 25 -8.80 -5.24 -19.44
C LYS A 25 -8.15 -6.52 -18.88
N ASN A 26 -8.17 -7.61 -19.65
CA ASN A 26 -7.60 -8.88 -19.20
C ASN A 26 -6.08 -8.75 -18.97
N ILE A 27 -5.38 -7.98 -19.80
CA ILE A 27 -3.95 -7.68 -19.62
C ILE A 27 -3.73 -6.91 -18.32
N TRP A 28 -4.50 -5.85 -18.08
CA TRP A 28 -4.39 -5.05 -16.88
C TRP A 28 -4.68 -5.86 -15.61
N ASP A 29 -5.74 -6.67 -15.62
CA ASP A 29 -6.11 -7.55 -14.51
C ASP A 29 -5.05 -8.64 -14.27
N PHE A 30 -4.47 -9.21 -15.33
CA PHE A 30 -3.39 -10.20 -15.23
C PHE A 30 -2.10 -9.59 -14.66
N ILE A 31 -1.68 -8.42 -15.14
CA ILE A 31 -0.49 -7.74 -14.64
C ILE A 31 -0.68 -7.35 -13.19
N ARG A 32 -1.85 -6.79 -12.85
CA ARG A 32 -2.21 -6.52 -11.48
C ARG A 32 -2.15 -7.80 -10.65
N HIS A 33 -2.73 -8.90 -11.09
CA HIS A 33 -2.69 -10.12 -10.28
C HIS A 33 -1.27 -10.70 -10.12
N THR A 34 -0.45 -10.64 -11.17
CA THR A 34 0.85 -11.33 -11.22
C THR A 34 1.98 -10.50 -10.61
N TYR A 35 1.91 -9.17 -10.78
CA TYR A 35 2.99 -8.26 -10.41
C TYR A 35 2.56 -7.19 -9.41
N SER A 36 1.27 -7.09 -9.07
CA SER A 36 0.88 -6.21 -7.97
C SER A 36 1.46 -6.73 -6.67
N LYS A 37 2.09 -5.82 -5.95
CA LYS A 37 2.48 -6.01 -4.55
C LYS A 37 1.29 -5.80 -3.60
N ALA A 38 0.11 -5.42 -4.10
CA ALA A 38 -1.11 -5.45 -3.30
C ALA A 38 -1.31 -6.88 -2.80
N TYR A 39 -1.38 -7.04 -1.47
CA TYR A 39 -1.40 -8.33 -0.77
C TYR A 39 -0.07 -9.09 -0.68
N ASP A 40 1.08 -8.47 -0.98
CA ASP A 40 2.37 -9.03 -0.54
C ASP A 40 2.43 -8.95 0.99
N VAL A 41 1.98 -10.03 1.64
CA VAL A 41 1.91 -10.18 3.10
C VAL A 41 3.28 -9.90 3.73
N ALA A 42 4.38 -10.22 3.04
CA ALA A 42 5.72 -9.95 3.54
C ALA A 42 6.02 -8.44 3.56
N GLN A 43 5.65 -7.69 2.52
CA GLN A 43 5.82 -6.23 2.50
C GLN A 43 4.89 -5.53 3.50
N VAL A 44 3.63 -5.98 3.63
CA VAL A 44 2.71 -5.46 4.66
C VAL A 44 3.28 -5.68 6.05
N TYR A 45 3.79 -6.89 6.31
CA TYR A 45 4.43 -7.23 7.58
C TYR A 45 5.69 -6.40 7.83
N GLU A 46 6.54 -6.21 6.83
CA GLU A 46 7.75 -5.39 6.94
C GLU A 46 7.41 -3.94 7.30
N ILE A 47 6.42 -3.33 6.62
CA ILE A 47 5.99 -1.96 6.91
C ILE A 47 5.33 -1.90 8.29
N TYR A 48 4.54 -2.91 8.68
CA TYR A 48 3.94 -3.00 10.01
C TYR A 48 5.03 -3.03 11.10
N VAL A 49 5.99 -3.95 10.98
CA VAL A 49 7.13 -4.05 11.91
C VAL A 49 7.85 -2.71 11.99
N LYS A 50 8.23 -2.14 10.85
CA LYS A 50 8.91 -0.84 10.79
C LYS A 50 8.12 0.27 11.46
N THR A 51 6.80 0.30 11.28
CA THR A 51 5.91 1.27 11.93
C THR A 51 5.96 1.10 13.44
N THR A 52 5.86 -0.14 13.95
CA THR A 52 5.86 -0.43 15.40
C THR A 52 7.20 -0.23 16.09
N THR A 53 8.31 -0.37 15.36
CA THR A 53 9.66 -0.22 15.92
C THR A 53 10.24 1.18 15.79
N THR A 54 9.65 2.05 14.95
CA THR A 54 10.13 3.43 14.77
C THR A 54 9.82 4.24 16.03
N LYS A 55 10.86 4.68 16.74
CA LYS A 55 10.79 5.65 17.84
C LYS A 55 11.26 7.02 17.39
N GLN A 56 10.94 8.06 18.16
CA GLN A 56 11.42 9.40 17.85
C GLN A 56 12.96 9.46 17.86
N GLU A 57 13.56 8.88 18.90
CA GLU A 57 15.01 8.96 19.15
C GLU A 57 15.47 10.43 19.13
N ASP A 58 16.59 10.71 18.48
CA ASP A 58 17.22 12.03 18.31
C ASP A 58 16.60 12.89 17.19
N LYS A 59 15.51 12.44 16.55
CA LYS A 59 14.81 13.21 15.50
C LYS A 59 13.92 14.28 16.13
N SER A 60 13.72 15.39 15.40
CA SER A 60 12.69 16.35 15.79
C SER A 60 11.30 15.71 15.73
N ILE A 61 10.37 16.23 16.53
CA ILE A 61 8.97 15.76 16.54
C ILE A 61 8.37 15.82 15.13
N THR A 62 8.69 16.87 14.35
CA THR A 62 8.20 17.05 12.98
C THR A 62 8.76 16.00 12.02
N GLU A 63 10.06 15.69 12.09
CA GLU A 63 10.68 14.65 11.26
C GLU A 63 10.10 13.27 11.59
N TYR A 64 9.96 12.97 12.88
CA TYR A 64 9.37 11.72 13.34
C TYR A 64 7.92 11.56 12.89
N ALA A 65 7.09 12.60 13.06
CA ALA A 65 5.71 12.61 12.59
C ALA A 65 5.60 12.36 11.08
N ASN A 66 6.46 12.98 10.28
CA ASN A 66 6.49 12.77 8.83
C ASN A 66 6.87 11.34 8.45
N ILE A 67 7.81 10.71 9.17
CA ILE A 67 8.19 9.30 8.94
C ILE A 67 7.00 8.39 9.22
N LEU A 68 6.34 8.54 10.37
CA LEU A 68 5.18 7.72 10.74
C LEU A 68 4.00 7.92 9.77
N GLN A 69 3.72 9.16 9.38
CA GLN A 69 2.67 9.48 8.42
C GLN A 69 2.88 8.74 7.09
N ASN A 70 4.12 8.72 6.57
CA ASN A 70 4.47 8.00 5.35
C ASN A 70 4.30 6.47 5.51
N LEU A 71 4.71 5.90 6.64
CA LEU A 71 4.57 4.47 6.92
C LEU A 71 3.09 4.05 7.01
N TRP A 72 2.26 4.85 7.67
CA TRP A 72 0.82 4.65 7.77
C TRP A 72 0.09 4.76 6.43
N GLN A 73 0.49 5.71 5.58
CA GLN A 73 -0.03 5.82 4.22
C GLN A 73 0.33 4.59 3.37
N ASN A 74 1.55 4.09 3.50
CA ASN A 74 1.97 2.86 2.82
C ASN A 74 1.18 1.64 3.32
N LEU A 75 0.97 1.51 4.64
CA LEU A 75 0.10 0.45 5.19
C LEU A 75 -1.32 0.54 4.65
N ASN A 76 -1.91 1.73 4.63
CA ASN A 76 -3.25 1.95 4.10
C ASN A 76 -3.37 1.61 2.61
N HIS A 77 -2.29 1.81 1.83
CA HIS A 77 -2.25 1.45 0.42
C HIS A 77 -2.34 -0.07 0.20
N TYR A 78 -1.71 -0.87 1.06
CA TYR A 78 -1.72 -2.33 0.95
C TYR A 78 -2.89 -3.00 1.68
N LEU A 79 -3.33 -2.41 2.78
CA LEU A 79 -4.49 -2.85 3.56
C LEU A 79 -5.78 -2.31 2.95
N VAL A 80 -5.99 -2.42 1.63
CA VAL A 80 -7.26 -2.03 0.99
C VAL A 80 -8.37 -2.87 1.62
N PHE A 81 -9.03 -2.31 2.64
CA PHE A 81 -10.16 -2.92 3.29
C PHE A 81 -11.32 -2.83 2.30
N GLU A 82 -11.64 -3.95 1.65
CA GLU A 82 -12.89 -4.06 0.89
C GLU A 82 -14.06 -4.08 1.89
N MET A 83 -14.43 -2.91 2.42
CA MET A 83 -15.62 -2.78 3.23
C MET A 83 -16.85 -2.82 2.33
N LYS A 84 -17.72 -3.80 2.60
CA LYS A 84 -18.97 -4.00 1.85
C LYS A 84 -19.97 -2.84 2.03
N ARG A 85 -19.75 -1.93 2.99
CA ARG A 85 -20.60 -0.77 3.28
C ARG A 85 -19.76 0.47 3.55
N HIS A 86 -20.18 1.59 2.96
CA HIS A 86 -19.47 2.87 3.04
C HIS A 86 -19.55 3.53 4.43
N GLU A 87 -20.56 3.20 5.23
CA GLU A 87 -20.73 3.72 6.60
C GLU A 87 -19.69 3.11 7.57
N ASP A 88 -19.33 1.85 7.36
CA ASP A 88 -18.36 1.12 8.19
C ASP A 88 -16.91 1.61 7.94
N ASP A 89 -16.63 2.12 6.73
CA ASP A 89 -15.31 2.65 6.32
C ASP A 89 -14.90 3.87 7.14
N ALA A 90 -15.83 4.81 7.36
CA ALA A 90 -15.56 5.99 8.16
C ALA A 90 -15.30 5.64 9.64
N ILE A 91 -16.05 4.67 10.17
CA ILE A 91 -15.88 4.21 11.56
C ILE A 91 -14.53 3.52 11.73
N LEU A 92 -14.14 2.63 10.82
CA LEU A 92 -12.85 1.96 10.86
C LEU A 92 -11.69 2.94 10.71
N LYS A 93 -11.77 3.88 9.78
CA LYS A 93 -10.75 4.92 9.62
C LYS A 93 -10.56 5.74 10.90
N ASN A 94 -11.65 6.18 11.52
CA ASN A 94 -11.58 6.89 12.79
C ASN A 94 -10.94 6.05 13.91
N PHE A 95 -11.25 4.75 13.97
CA PHE A 95 -10.63 3.85 14.95
C PHE A 95 -9.12 3.72 14.73
N ILE A 96 -8.70 3.50 13.47
CA ILE A 96 -7.28 3.40 13.10
C ILE A 96 -6.52 4.70 13.40
N GLU A 97 -7.07 5.85 13.03
CA GLU A 97 -6.42 7.14 13.31
C GLU A 97 -6.31 7.41 14.81
N LYS A 98 -7.31 7.02 15.60
CA LYS A 98 -7.25 7.14 17.06
C LYS A 98 -6.16 6.25 17.67
N ASP A 99 -6.04 5.01 17.20
CA ASP A 99 -4.99 4.07 17.63
C ASP A 99 -3.59 4.61 17.32
N ARG A 100 -3.40 5.16 16.11
CA ARG A 100 -2.15 5.80 15.66
C ARG A 100 -1.72 6.98 16.53
N VAL A 101 -2.67 7.78 17.01
CA VAL A 101 -2.38 8.89 17.92
C VAL A 101 -1.86 8.38 19.26
N TYR A 102 -2.43 7.30 19.81
CA TYR A 102 -1.93 6.70 21.03
C TYR A 102 -0.53 6.12 20.85
N ASP A 103 -0.31 5.38 19.76
CA ASP A 103 0.99 4.85 19.34
C ASP A 103 2.05 5.94 19.18
N PHE A 104 1.66 7.10 18.65
CA PHE A 104 2.56 8.25 18.47
C PHE A 104 3.04 8.79 19.82
N PHE A 105 2.13 9.00 20.77
CA PHE A 105 2.47 9.53 22.08
C PHE A 105 3.33 8.56 22.90
N ASP A 106 3.01 7.26 22.87
CA ASP A 106 3.76 6.22 23.60
C ASP A 106 5.24 6.17 23.17
N ARG A 107 5.55 6.55 21.93
CA ARG A 107 6.89 6.45 21.33
C ARG A 107 7.70 7.74 21.30
N ILE A 108 7.13 8.83 21.78
CA ILE A 108 7.83 10.14 21.95
C ILE A 108 8.48 10.23 23.33
N GLU A 109 7.96 9.50 24.31
CA GLU A 109 8.42 9.54 25.71
C GLU A 109 9.32 8.34 26.11
N SER A 110 9.72 7.49 25.16
CA SER A 110 10.63 6.34 25.37
C SER A 110 12.02 6.57 24.81
#